data_AF-A0A4V6J1P6-F1
#
_entry.id   AF-A0A4V6J1P6-F1
#
_cell.length_a   1.000
_cell.length_b   1.000
_cell.length_c   1.000
_cell.angle_alpha   90.00
_cell.angle_beta   90.00
_cell.angle_gamma   90.00
#
_symmetry.space_group_name_H-M   'P 1'
#
loop_
_entity.id
_entity.type
_entity.pdbx_description
1 polymer ?
#
loop_
_entity_poly.entity_id
_entity_poly.type
_entity_poly.pdbx_seq_one_letter_code
_entity_poly.pdbx_strand_id
1 'polypeptide(L)'
;MIYLTSQWFPQQNRASIMGLFYMGAPLALTLGSPLSGALLEMHGFMGHPGWFWMFVIEGLLAVCAGFFTFFWLDDTPHSARFLTAAEKQALLSQLASEEEKKVTSRLSDALRNGRVWQLAIIYLTIQVAVYGLIFFLPTQVAALLGTKVGFVASW
;
A
#
# COMPACT_ATOMS: atom_id res chain seq x y z
N MET A 1 3.97 -5.46 6.46
CA MET A 1 3.42 -6.18 5.30
C MET A 1 4.11 -7.52 5.04
N ILE A 2 5.43 -7.56 4.81
CA ILE A 2 6.18 -8.82 4.57
C ILE A 2 6.10 -9.81 5.73
N TYR A 3 6.25 -9.37 6.99
CA TYR A 3 6.18 -10.26 8.16
C TYR A 3 4.81 -10.96 8.27
N LEU A 4 3.72 -10.17 8.27
CA LEU A 4 2.35 -10.67 8.35
C LEU A 4 1.98 -11.60 7.18
N THR A 5 2.40 -11.25 5.96
CA THR A 5 2.10 -12.07 4.76
C THR A 5 2.97 -13.33 4.71
N SER A 6 4.14 -13.32 5.35
CA SER A 6 5.01 -14.49 5.45
C SER A 6 4.50 -15.56 6.41
N GLN A 7 3.74 -15.16 7.44
CA GLN A 7 3.16 -16.10 8.41
C GLN A 7 1.79 -16.64 8.00
N TRP A 8 1.09 -15.95 7.09
CA TRP A 8 -0.28 -16.30 6.71
C TRP A 8 -0.43 -16.98 5.35
N PHE A 9 0.51 -16.81 4.42
CA PHE A 9 0.30 -17.24 3.03
C PHE A 9 1.47 -18.09 2.49
N PRO A 10 1.20 -19.21 1.78
CA PRO A 10 2.20 -20.01 1.06
C PRO A 10 2.92 -19.17 -0.01
N GLN A 11 4.19 -19.48 -0.31
CA GLN A 11 5.00 -18.69 -1.27
C GLN A 11 4.32 -18.43 -2.62
N GLN A 12 3.51 -19.37 -3.11
CA GLN A 12 2.82 -19.28 -4.41
C GLN A 12 1.72 -18.21 -4.45
N ASN A 13 1.01 -17.98 -3.34
CA ASN A 13 -0.11 -17.03 -3.31
C ASN A 13 0.29 -15.64 -2.79
N ARG A 14 1.48 -15.51 -2.18
CA ARG A 14 2.01 -14.24 -1.68
C ARG A 14 2.07 -13.16 -2.74
N ALA A 15 2.45 -13.50 -3.98
CA ALA A 15 2.59 -12.52 -5.06
C ALA A 15 1.24 -11.95 -5.51
N SER A 16 0.20 -12.77 -5.64
CA SER A 16 -1.16 -12.31 -6.00
C SER A 16 -1.78 -11.42 -4.92
N ILE A 17 -1.64 -11.82 -3.65
CA ILE A 17 -2.20 -11.05 -2.53
C ILE A 17 -1.46 -9.73 -2.36
N MET A 18 -0.13 -9.73 -2.47
CA MET A 18 0.66 -8.49 -2.52
C MET A 18 0.21 -7.61 -3.68
N GLY A 19 -0.01 -8.19 -4.87
CA GLY A 19 -0.54 -7.48 -6.03
C GLY A 19 -1.87 -6.80 -5.74
N LEU A 20 -2.82 -7.50 -5.11
CA LEU A 20 -4.11 -6.95 -4.71
C LEU A 20 -3.97 -5.82 -3.67
N PHE A 21 -3.09 -5.98 -2.68
CA PHE A 21 -2.79 -4.91 -1.72
C PHE A 21 -2.17 -3.69 -2.41
N TYR A 22 -1.25 -3.91 -3.35
CA TYR A 22 -0.65 -2.82 -4.14
C TYR A 22 -1.67 -2.15 -5.07
N MET A 23 -2.70 -2.86 -5.55
CA MET A 23 -3.82 -2.27 -6.28
C MET A 23 -4.74 -1.43 -5.39
N GLY A 24 -4.73 -1.63 -4.07
CA GLY A 24 -5.51 -0.82 -3.14
C GLY A 24 -5.14 0.67 -3.21
N ALA A 25 -3.85 1.00 -3.34
CA ALA A 25 -3.39 2.39 -3.44
C ALA A 25 -3.91 3.13 -4.70
N PRO A 26 -3.72 2.63 -5.94
CA PRO A 26 -4.26 3.27 -7.13
C PRO A 26 -5.79 3.28 -7.13
N LEU A 27 -6.47 2.22 -6.66
CA LEU A 27 -7.93 2.23 -6.52
C LEU A 27 -8.41 3.32 -5.56
N ALA A 28 -7.75 3.48 -4.42
CA ALA A 28 -8.05 4.55 -3.46
C ALA A 28 -7.82 5.93 -4.07
N LEU A 29 -6.79 6.11 -4.90
CA LEU A 29 -6.55 7.39 -5.60
C LEU A 29 -7.62 7.65 -6.67
N THR A 30 -7.99 6.63 -7.45
CA THR A 30 -9.01 6.74 -8.51
C THR A 30 -10.40 7.05 -7.96
N LEU A 31 -10.76 6.46 -6.81
CA LEU A 31 -12.06 6.70 -6.16
C LEU A 31 -12.03 7.92 -5.22
N GLY A 32 -10.89 8.14 -4.56
CA GLY A 32 -10.70 9.25 -3.64
C GLY A 32 -10.72 10.60 -4.35
N SER A 33 -10.10 10.72 -5.52
CA SER A 33 -10.01 12.03 -6.20
C SER A 33 -11.40 12.62 -6.59
N PRO A 34 -12.34 11.85 -7.19
CA PRO A 34 -13.70 12.33 -7.43
C PRO A 34 -14.50 12.55 -6.14
N LEU A 35 -14.33 11.67 -5.15
CA LEU A 35 -15.03 11.76 -3.87
C LEU A 35 -14.64 13.03 -3.11
N SER A 36 -13.34 13.29 -2.96
CA SER A 36 -12.81 14.51 -2.35
C SER A 36 -13.25 15.75 -3.13
N GLY A 37 -13.26 15.69 -4.48
CA GLY A 37 -13.77 16.75 -5.34
C GLY A 37 -15.24 17.10 -5.06
N ALA A 38 -16.11 16.09 -4.98
CA ALA A 38 -17.52 16.27 -4.66
C ALA A 38 -17.75 16.82 -3.24
N LEU A 39 -16.91 16.42 -2.27
CA LEU A 39 -16.96 16.94 -0.90
C LEU A 39 -16.51 18.40 -0.80
N LEU A 40 -15.53 18.82 -1.62
CA LEU A 40 -15.10 20.21 -1.72
C LEU A 40 -16.20 21.12 -2.28
N GLU A 41 -17.08 20.61 -3.15
CA GLU A 41 -18.25 21.33 -3.67
C GLU A 41 -19.34 21.58 -2.61
N MET A 42 -19.32 20.89 -1.46
CA MET A 42 -20.23 21.14 -0.33
C MET A 42 -19.88 22.42 0.45
N HIS A 43 -19.21 23.38 -0.18
CA HIS A 43 -18.82 24.65 0.42
C HIS A 43 -20.06 25.46 0.82
N GLY A 44 -20.15 25.85 2.10
CA GLY A 44 -21.30 26.60 2.63
C GLY A 44 -22.40 25.73 3.23
N PHE A 45 -22.28 24.40 3.18
CA PHE A 45 -23.15 23.51 3.94
C PHE A 45 -22.89 23.69 5.45
N MET A 46 -23.93 24.10 6.20
CA MET A 46 -23.85 24.54 7.61
C MET A 46 -22.86 25.71 7.86
N GLY A 47 -22.49 26.51 6.85
CA GLY A 47 -21.57 27.63 7.02
C GLY A 47 -20.09 27.23 7.18
N HIS A 48 -19.75 25.97 6.95
CA HIS A 48 -18.37 25.47 7.02
C HIS A 48 -17.74 25.34 5.63
N PRO A 49 -16.39 25.47 5.52
CA PRO A 49 -15.67 25.20 4.28
C PRO A 49 -15.79 23.73 3.84
N GLY A 50 -15.87 23.46 2.54
CA GLY A 50 -15.95 22.08 2.00
C GLY A 50 -14.80 21.15 2.43
N TRP A 51 -13.60 21.70 2.66
CA TRP A 51 -12.46 20.91 3.16
C TRP A 51 -12.71 20.32 4.56
N PHE A 52 -13.51 20.99 5.41
CA PHE A 52 -13.88 20.46 6.72
C PHE A 52 -14.72 19.18 6.57
N TRP A 53 -15.73 19.22 5.70
CA TRP A 53 -16.57 18.07 5.41
C TRP A 53 -15.80 16.93 4.75
N MET A 54 -14.82 17.24 3.91
CA MET A 54 -13.90 16.24 3.34
C MET A 54 -13.18 15.46 4.44
N PHE A 55 -12.50 16.14 5.38
CA PHE A 55 -11.80 15.44 6.47
C PHE A 55 -12.75 14.74 7.45
N VAL A 56 -13.92 15.32 7.74
CA VAL A 56 -14.89 14.69 8.66
C VAL A 56 -15.43 13.41 8.05
N ILE A 57 -15.88 13.44 6.79
CA ILE A 57 -16.51 12.28 6.14
C ILE A 57 -15.46 11.21 5.82
N GLU A 58 -14.33 11.58 5.22
CA GLU A 58 -13.25 10.62 4.93
C GLU A 58 -12.62 10.08 6.21
N GLY A 59 -12.43 10.93 7.22
CA GLY A 59 -11.93 10.54 8.53
C GLY A 59 -12.88 9.58 9.23
N LEU A 60 -14.18 9.84 9.20
CA LEU A 60 -15.19 8.94 9.75
C LEU A 60 -15.20 7.59 9.03
N LEU A 61 -15.12 7.58 7.69
CA LEU A 61 -15.00 6.35 6.91
C LEU A 61 -13.75 5.55 7.29
N ALA A 62 -12.60 6.22 7.46
CA ALA A 62 -11.36 5.59 7.89
C ALA A 62 -11.45 5.02 9.32
N VAL A 63 -12.09 5.74 10.25
CA VAL A 63 -12.31 5.26 11.62
C VAL A 63 -13.25 4.06 11.63
N CYS A 64 -14.34 4.10 10.87
CA CYS A 64 -15.26 2.96 10.71
C CYS A 64 -14.55 1.74 10.12
N ALA A 65 -13.73 1.94 9.09
CA ALA A 65 -12.92 0.87 8.50
C ALA A 65 -11.89 0.33 9.52
N GLY A 66 -11.25 1.19 10.29
CA GLY A 66 -10.32 0.80 11.36
C GLY A 66 -11.01 -0.03 12.45
N PHE A 67 -12.19 0.39 12.90
CA PHE A 67 -13.00 -0.34 13.87
C PHE A 67 -13.42 -1.70 13.31
N PHE A 68 -13.93 -1.73 12.08
CA PHE A 68 -14.31 -2.98 11.42
C PHE A 68 -13.12 -3.94 11.29
N THR A 69 -11.96 -3.43 10.84
CA THR A 69 -10.73 -4.22 10.74
C THR A 69 -10.29 -4.74 12.10
N PHE A 70 -10.40 -3.95 13.17
CA PHE A 70 -10.05 -4.37 14.52
C PHE A 70 -10.92 -5.54 15.04
N PHE A 71 -12.22 -5.56 14.70
CA PHE A 71 -13.10 -6.66 15.14
C PHE A 71 -13.07 -7.89 14.24
N TRP A 72 -12.74 -7.71 12.96
CA TRP A 72 -12.88 -8.74 11.93
C TRP A 72 -11.56 -9.36 11.48
N LEU A 73 -10.44 -8.65 11.65
CA LEU A 73 -9.12 -9.18 11.32
C LEU A 73 -8.60 -10.01 12.50
N ASP A 74 -8.71 -11.33 12.38
CA ASP A 74 -8.09 -12.24 13.33
C ASP A 74 -6.55 -12.21 13.12
N ASP A 75 -5.78 -12.06 14.20
CA ASP A 75 -4.33 -11.84 14.15
C ASP A 75 -3.50 -13.07 13.76
N THR A 76 -4.03 -14.29 13.95
CA THR A 76 -3.32 -15.54 13.62
C THR A 76 -4.14 -16.52 12.78
N PRO A 77 -3.49 -17.27 11.86
CA PRO A 77 -4.19 -18.30 11.06
C PRO A 77 -4.78 -19.40 11.95
N HIS A 78 -4.27 -19.55 13.17
CA HIS A 78 -4.78 -20.44 14.20
C HIS A 78 -6.17 -19.98 14.73
N SER A 79 -6.38 -18.66 14.87
CA SER A 79 -7.62 -18.06 15.36
C SER A 79 -8.58 -17.62 14.26
N ALA A 80 -8.20 -17.74 12.98
CA ALA A 80 -8.99 -17.28 11.83
C ALA A 80 -10.43 -17.85 11.84
N ARG A 81 -11.44 -17.03 12.11
CA ARG A 81 -12.85 -17.45 12.17
C ARG A 81 -13.45 -17.71 10.79
N PHE A 82 -12.82 -17.19 9.74
CA PHE A 82 -13.26 -17.35 8.35
C PHE A 82 -12.86 -18.70 7.71
N LEU A 83 -11.89 -19.44 8.29
CA LEU A 83 -11.40 -20.71 7.75
C LEU A 83 -12.03 -21.90 8.48
N THR A 84 -12.43 -22.93 7.73
CA THR A 84 -12.87 -24.19 8.31
C THR A 84 -11.70 -24.95 8.95
N ALA A 85 -11.98 -25.85 9.89
CA ALA A 85 -10.95 -26.62 10.59
C ALA A 85 -10.02 -27.40 9.64
N ALA A 86 -10.58 -27.94 8.55
CA ALA A 86 -9.81 -28.64 7.52
C ALA A 86 -8.86 -27.72 6.75
N GLU A 87 -9.31 -26.51 6.38
CA GLU A 87 -8.48 -25.51 5.69
C GLU A 87 -7.37 -24.97 6.59
N LYS A 88 -7.67 -24.75 7.88
CA LYS A 88 -6.65 -24.39 8.88
C LYS A 88 -5.56 -25.44 8.97
N GLN A 89 -5.95 -26.71 9.08
CA GLN A 89 -5.00 -27.82 9.19
C GLN A 89 -4.12 -27.93 7.93
N ALA A 90 -4.73 -27.81 6.74
CA ALA A 90 -4.02 -27.81 5.47
C ALA A 90 -3.03 -26.65 5.37
N LEU A 91 -3.45 -25.43 5.71
CA LEU A 91 -2.60 -24.24 5.67
C LEU A 91 -1.42 -24.36 6.65
N LEU A 92 -1.67 -24.80 7.89
CA LEU A 92 -0.63 -25.00 8.90
C LEU A 92 0.38 -26.09 8.49
N SER A 93 -0.09 -27.20 7.91
CA SER A 93 0.79 -28.27 7.43
C SER A 93 1.70 -27.79 6.28
N GLN A 94 1.16 -26.94 5.39
CA GLN A 94 1.92 -26.42 4.27
C GLN A 94 2.93 -25.35 4.71
N LEU A 95 2.56 -24.47 5.65
CA LEU A 95 3.47 -23.52 6.30
C LEU A 95 4.62 -24.24 7.02
N ALA A 96 4.32 -25.30 7.80
CA ALA A 96 5.34 -26.10 8.48
C ALA A 96 6.32 -26.75 7.49
N SER A 97 5.81 -27.30 6.38
CA SER A 97 6.65 -27.89 5.33
C SER A 97 7.53 -26.88 4.58
N GLU A 98 7.08 -25.62 4.45
CA GLU A 98 7.89 -24.53 3.88
C GLU A 98 8.95 -24.04 4.88
N GLU A 99 8.64 -24.05 6.17
CA GLU A 99 9.55 -23.63 7.23
C GLU A 99 10.68 -24.63 7.43
N GLU A 100 10.42 -25.93 7.34
CA GLU A 100 11.47 -26.98 7.33
C GLU A 100 12.41 -26.88 6.13
N LYS A 101 11.92 -26.39 4.97
CA LYS A 101 12.72 -26.18 3.77
C LYS A 101 13.45 -24.83 3.74
N LYS A 102 13.12 -23.89 4.64
CA LYS A 102 13.86 -22.63 4.79
C LYS A 102 15.19 -22.92 5.46
N VAL A 103 16.22 -23.13 4.64
CA VAL A 103 17.60 -23.01 5.11
C VAL A 103 17.77 -21.60 5.67
N THR A 104 17.97 -21.49 6.97
CA THR A 104 18.16 -20.24 7.72
C THR A 104 19.38 -19.50 7.17
N SER A 105 19.21 -18.76 6.07
CA SER A 105 20.27 -17.92 5.53
C SER A 105 20.48 -16.78 6.50
N ARG A 106 21.68 -16.69 7.06
CA ARG A 106 22.06 -15.57 7.92
C ARG A 106 21.98 -14.29 7.07
N LEU A 107 21.63 -13.16 7.68
CA LEU A 107 21.64 -11.85 7.01
C LEU A 107 22.98 -11.58 6.29
N SER A 108 24.09 -12.09 6.84
CA SER A 108 25.42 -12.05 6.23
C SER A 108 25.50 -12.80 4.89
N ASP A 109 24.78 -13.91 4.74
CA ASP A 109 24.79 -14.73 3.52
C ASP A 109 23.95 -14.07 2.43
N ALA A 110 22.88 -13.37 2.81
CA ALA A 110 22.11 -12.53 1.89
C ALA A 110 22.95 -11.35 1.37
N LEU A 111 23.72 -10.68 2.24
CA LEU A 111 24.60 -9.57 1.85
C LEU A 111 25.79 -10.01 0.98
N ARG A 112 26.23 -11.26 1.09
CA ARG A 112 27.30 -11.85 0.26
C ARG A 112 26.79 -12.43 -1.06
N ASN A 113 25.48 -12.50 -1.26
CA ASN A 113 24.91 -13.08 -2.46
C ASN A 113 24.84 -12.04 -3.60
N GLY A 114 25.60 -12.26 -4.67
CA GLY A 114 25.61 -11.37 -5.84
C GLY A 114 24.25 -11.17 -6.50
N ARG A 115 23.33 -12.14 -6.41
CA ARG A 115 21.95 -11.97 -6.92
C ARG A 115 21.16 -10.93 -6.13
N VAL A 116 21.41 -10.80 -4.83
CA VAL A 116 20.75 -9.78 -3.98
C VAL A 116 21.21 -8.39 -4.42
N TRP A 117 22.51 -8.21 -4.69
CA TRP A 117 23.04 -6.96 -5.21
C TRP A 117 22.50 -6.61 -6.60
N GLN A 118 22.39 -7.59 -7.51
CA GLN A 118 21.78 -7.36 -8.82
C GLN A 118 20.32 -6.89 -8.69
N LEU A 119 19.52 -7.57 -7.88
CA LEU A 119 18.14 -7.17 -7.61
C LEU A 119 18.06 -5.79 -6.95
N ALA A 120 18.98 -5.49 -6.02
CA ALA A 120 19.05 -4.19 -5.36
C ALA A 120 19.38 -3.06 -6.35
N ILE A 121 20.32 -3.26 -7.27
CA ILE A 121 20.68 -2.27 -8.29
C ILE A 121 19.52 -2.05 -9.27
N ILE A 122 18.85 -3.12 -9.70
CA ILE A 122 17.67 -3.03 -10.57
C ILE A 122 16.58 -2.21 -9.86
N TYR A 123 16.28 -2.54 -8.60
CA TYR A 123 15.29 -1.83 -7.82
C TYR A 123 15.66 -0.36 -7.58
N LEU A 124 16.93 -0.07 -7.30
CA LEU A 124 17.44 1.29 -7.15
C LEU A 124 17.27 2.07 -8.45
N THR A 125 17.59 1.48 -9.59
CA THR A 125 17.46 2.11 -10.90
C THR A 125 16.00 2.45 -11.21
N ILE A 126 15.08 1.52 -10.90
CA ILE A 126 13.64 1.74 -11.02
C ILE A 126 13.21 2.92 -10.14
N GLN A 127 13.61 2.94 -8.87
CA GLN A 127 13.25 4.02 -7.95
C GLN A 127 13.79 5.38 -8.40
N VAL A 128 15.06 5.44 -8.84
CA VAL A 128 15.66 6.67 -9.38
C VAL A 128 14.88 7.16 -10.60
N ALA A 129 14.50 6.27 -11.52
CA ALA A 129 13.69 6.64 -12.68
C ALA A 129 12.29 7.13 -12.30
N VAL A 130 11.62 6.45 -11.36
CA VAL A 130 10.28 6.84 -10.88
C VAL A 130 10.30 8.21 -10.20
N TYR A 131 11.22 8.44 -9.25
CA TYR A 131 11.33 9.74 -8.59
C TYR A 131 11.80 10.82 -9.54
N GLY A 132 12.73 10.52 -10.45
CA GLY A 132 13.12 11.44 -11.52
C GLY A 132 11.90 11.87 -12.34
N LEU A 133 11.06 10.92 -12.77
CA LEU A 133 9.85 11.26 -13.49
C LEU A 133 8.89 12.11 -12.66
N ILE A 134 8.68 11.80 -11.37
CA ILE A 134 7.78 12.54 -10.48
C ILE A 134 8.27 13.99 -10.25
N PHE A 135 9.58 14.22 -10.10
CA PHE A 135 10.12 15.57 -9.87
C PHE A 135 10.21 16.40 -11.15
N PHE A 136 10.55 15.76 -12.28
CA PHE A 136 10.76 16.47 -13.53
C PHE A 136 9.47 16.63 -14.36
N LEU A 137 8.45 15.78 -14.20
CA LEU A 137 7.17 15.94 -14.93
C LEU A 137 6.49 17.30 -14.64
N PRO A 138 6.31 17.74 -13.38
CA PRO A 138 5.66 19.02 -13.09
C PRO A 138 6.41 20.20 -13.71
N THR A 139 7.74 20.16 -13.69
CA THR A 139 8.58 21.25 -14.23
C THR A 139 8.58 21.29 -15.76
N GLN A 140 8.59 20.12 -16.42
CA GLN A 140 8.49 20.02 -17.88
C GLN A 140 7.09 20.41 -18.40
N VAL A 141 6.02 19.97 -17.72
CA VAL A 141 4.64 20.34 -18.07
C VAL A 141 4.41 21.85 -17.88
N ALA A 142 4.94 22.44 -16.80
CA ALA A 142 4.89 23.90 -16.60
C ALA A 142 5.66 24.67 -17.69
N ALA A 143 6.82 24.15 -18.13
CA ALA A 143 7.60 24.75 -19.21
C ALA A 143 6.86 24.71 -20.56
N LEU A 144 6.15 23.61 -20.87
CA LEU A 144 5.36 23.45 -22.09
C LEU A 144 4.07 24.28 -22.11
N LEU A 145 3.44 24.49 -20.95
CA LEU A 145 2.22 25.31 -20.79
C LEU A 145 2.49 26.83 -20.71
N GLY A 146 3.75 27.27 -20.78
CA GLY A 146 4.11 28.69 -20.81
C GLY A 146 3.80 29.48 -19.53
N THR A 147 3.40 28.82 -18.45
CA THR A 147 3.14 29.45 -17.15
C THR A 147 4.33 29.21 -16.22
N LYS A 148 5.07 30.29 -15.91
CA LYS A 148 6.16 30.28 -14.94
C LYS A 148 5.61 29.91 -13.56
N VAL A 149 5.69 28.64 -13.20
CA VAL A 149 5.52 28.21 -11.80
C VAL A 149 6.80 28.56 -11.06
N GLY A 150 6.86 29.80 -10.59
CA GLY A 150 7.97 30.30 -9.78
C GLY A 150 7.78 31.79 -9.50
N PHE A 151 7.33 32.11 -8.27
CA PHE A 151 7.28 33.45 -7.64
C PHE A 151 6.04 34.34 -7.82
N VAL A 152 4.80 33.83 -7.77
CA VAL A 152 3.60 34.68 -7.49
C VAL A 152 2.61 34.04 -6.51
N ALA A 153 3.06 33.13 -5.64
CA ALA A 153 2.25 32.55 -4.55
C ALA A 153 2.92 32.75 -3.18
N SER A 154 3.59 33.89 -3.01
CA SER A 154 4.01 34.41 -1.72
C SER A 154 3.84 35.92 -1.80
N TRP A 155 2.64 36.39 -1.44
CA TRP A 155 2.26 37.65 -0.78
C TRP A 155 0.75 37.84 -0.94
#